data_AF-A0A1G1BNN5-F1
#
_entry.id   AF-A0A1G1BNN5-F1
#
_cell.length_a   1.000
_cell.length_b   1.000
_cell.length_c   1.000
_cell.angle_alpha   90.00
_cell.angle_beta   90.00
_cell.angle_gamma   90.00
#
_symmetry.space_group_name_H-M   'P 1'
#
loop_
_entity.id
_entity.type
_entity.pdbx_description
1 polymer ?
#
loop_
_entity_poly.entity_id
_entity_poly.type
_entity_poly.pdbx_seq_one_letter_code
_entity_poly.pdbx_strand_id
1 'polypeptide(L)'
;MVAEAPSPVTTADLPPPPDENSLQLEESANAVPKEPEKTPLEKEFEELYEMFLAKLPKPKIGEKYRLYLRDRTTVDGRLAAVSPGKVEMMLEYGTMAYAVNQITRKTVSQLFPERAAKWMALKELRRRHQPQTQPVEHAVAKPGTRPAGSGPPQSPPEEDELTYDPTEPLKYDPTPAPTPERLAAVVKEFGGWMTYQHRRVGGKIADKVYAKQQGSACVLYLVLNPLFSKQDYELRFQLAEGLQKFWAFRCEGAGVCGVPSAHMVLLDASGRIVGGSTTEDSSDVWVIKDAGRAVAKRK
;
A
#
# COMPACT_ATOMS: atom_id res chain seq x y z
N MET A 1 76.51 -32.35 1.15
CA MET A 1 75.47 -31.73 1.99
C MET A 1 75.82 -30.26 2.08
N VAL A 2 75.19 -29.45 1.23
CA VAL A 2 75.50 -28.01 1.09
C VAL A 2 74.40 -27.25 1.82
N ALA A 3 74.80 -26.41 2.77
CA ALA A 3 73.92 -25.57 3.56
C ALA A 3 73.54 -24.32 2.76
N GLU A 4 72.25 -24.12 2.53
CA GLU A 4 71.69 -22.95 1.86
C GLU A 4 71.29 -21.92 2.93
N ALA A 5 71.86 -20.73 2.85
CA ALA A 5 71.62 -19.63 3.79
C ALA A 5 70.34 -18.85 3.39
N PRO A 6 69.51 -18.41 4.36
CA PRO A 6 68.33 -17.60 4.05
C PRO A 6 68.69 -16.15 3.67
N SER A 7 68.05 -15.66 2.62
CA SER A 7 68.16 -14.30 2.09
C SER A 7 67.61 -13.22 3.03
N PRO A 8 68.09 -11.96 2.92
CA PRO A 8 67.69 -10.85 3.79
C PRO A 8 66.29 -10.33 3.47
N VAL A 9 65.54 -10.04 4.53
CA VAL A 9 64.21 -9.40 4.50
C VAL A 9 64.36 -7.95 4.03
N THR A 10 63.79 -7.64 2.87
CA THR A 10 63.67 -6.28 2.35
C THR A 10 62.60 -5.52 3.14
N THR A 11 63.05 -4.55 3.92
CA THR A 11 62.21 -3.55 4.60
C THR A 11 61.63 -2.61 3.53
N ALA A 12 60.34 -2.77 3.21
CA ALA A 12 59.61 -1.87 2.31
C ALA A 12 58.35 -1.33 2.99
N ASP A 13 58.15 -0.03 2.81
CA ASP A 13 56.94 0.77 3.04
C ASP A 13 56.34 0.81 4.45
N LEU A 14 56.89 1.73 5.25
CA LEU A 14 56.09 2.48 6.22
C LEU A 14 55.25 3.52 5.47
N PRO A 15 53.91 3.53 5.63
CA PRO A 15 53.08 4.60 5.09
C PRO A 15 53.44 5.95 5.77
N PRO A 16 53.34 7.08 5.04
CA PRO A 16 53.57 8.39 5.62
C PRO A 16 52.58 8.66 6.76
N PRO A 17 52.98 9.44 7.78
CA PRO A 17 52.09 9.83 8.86
C PRO A 17 50.89 10.63 8.28
N PRO A 18 49.69 10.45 8.84
CA PRO A 18 48.52 11.19 8.40
C PRO A 18 48.73 12.69 8.64
N ASP A 19 48.47 13.50 7.61
CA ASP A 19 48.48 14.95 7.69
C ASP A 19 47.55 15.45 8.80
N GLU A 20 48.11 16.19 9.76
CA GLU A 20 47.40 16.84 10.88
C GLU A 20 46.36 17.89 10.43
N ASN A 21 46.22 18.13 9.12
CA ASN A 21 45.28 19.09 8.55
C ASN A 21 43.91 18.50 8.16
N SER A 22 43.64 17.22 8.47
CA SER A 22 42.36 16.56 8.17
C SER A 22 41.28 16.71 9.25
N LEU A 23 41.52 17.48 10.32
CA LEU A 23 40.61 17.60 11.47
C LEU A 23 39.70 18.85 11.46
N GLN A 24 39.69 19.66 10.41
CA GLN A 24 38.89 20.91 10.37
C GLN A 24 37.69 20.92 9.40
N LEU A 25 37.26 19.76 8.88
CA LEU A 25 36.11 19.68 7.94
C LEU A 25 34.91 18.85 8.43
N GLU A 26 34.88 18.42 9.68
CA GLU A 26 33.76 17.61 10.22
C GLU A 26 32.73 18.40 11.06
N GLU A 27 32.88 19.72 11.21
CA GLU A 27 32.00 20.55 12.04
C GLU A 27 30.98 21.36 11.22
N SER A 28 30.36 20.74 10.19
CA SER A 28 29.27 21.39 9.43
C SER A 28 28.17 20.44 8.93
N ALA A 29 28.02 19.25 9.51
CA ALA A 29 26.99 18.28 9.13
C ALA A 29 25.93 18.01 10.21
N ASN A 30 25.89 18.78 11.30
CA ASN A 30 24.89 18.63 12.37
C ASN A 30 23.76 19.68 12.27
N ALA A 31 23.36 20.02 11.03
CA ALA A 31 22.10 20.71 10.81
C ALA A 31 20.98 19.70 11.09
N VAL A 32 20.50 19.68 12.33
CA VAL A 32 19.27 19.00 12.74
C VAL A 32 18.22 19.32 11.67
N PRO A 33 17.70 18.32 10.93
CA PRO A 33 16.66 18.56 9.95
C PRO A 33 15.50 19.22 10.69
N LYS A 34 15.22 20.49 10.38
CA LYS A 34 14.01 21.15 10.87
C LYS A 34 12.85 20.27 10.44
N GLU A 35 12.17 19.65 11.42
CA GLU A 35 10.96 18.88 11.15
C GLU A 35 10.01 19.76 10.32
N PRO A 36 9.50 19.26 9.18
CA PRO A 36 8.60 20.03 8.35
C PRO A 36 7.39 20.44 9.20
N GLU A 37 7.04 21.73 9.15
CA GLU A 37 5.89 22.24 9.89
C GLU A 37 4.63 21.48 9.45
N LYS A 38 4.01 20.77 10.41
CA LYS A 38 2.79 19.99 10.15
C LYS A 38 1.68 20.91 9.64
N THR A 39 1.02 20.49 8.56
CA THR A 39 -0.10 21.21 7.96
C THR A 39 -1.29 21.29 8.93
N PRO A 40 -2.20 22.27 8.78
CA PRO A 40 -3.39 22.38 9.64
C PRO A 40 -4.25 21.10 9.64
N LEU A 41 -4.38 20.43 8.49
CA LEU A 41 -5.13 19.17 8.35
C LEU A 41 -4.47 18.02 9.10
N GLU A 42 -3.14 17.95 9.11
CA GLU A 42 -2.41 16.93 9.87
C GLU A 42 -2.59 17.11 11.38
N LYS A 43 -2.59 18.35 11.88
CA LYS A 43 -2.86 18.64 13.29
C LYS A 43 -4.28 18.21 13.70
N GLU A 44 -5.28 18.54 12.89
CA GLU A 44 -6.66 18.10 13.15
C GLU A 44 -6.79 16.56 13.12
N PHE A 45 -6.10 15.90 12.18
CA PHE A 45 -6.05 14.44 12.13
C PHE A 45 -5.43 13.85 13.40
N GLU A 46 -4.31 14.39 13.87
CA GLU A 46 -3.62 13.95 15.09
C GLU A 46 -4.51 14.10 16.33
N GLU A 47 -5.18 15.25 16.48
CA GLU A 47 -6.12 15.50 17.59
C GLU A 47 -7.27 14.49 17.59
N LEU A 48 -7.89 14.25 16.42
CA LEU A 48 -8.95 13.25 16.28
C LEU A 48 -8.43 11.85 16.58
N TYR A 49 -7.24 11.52 16.10
CA TYR A 49 -6.61 10.22 16.32
C TYR A 49 -6.37 9.94 17.80
N GLU A 50 -5.78 10.89 18.54
CA GLU A 50 -5.54 10.75 19.98
C GLU A 50 -6.86 10.64 20.75
N MET A 51 -7.86 11.45 20.40
CA MET A 51 -9.19 11.38 20.99
C MET A 51 -9.84 10.00 20.81
N PHE A 52 -9.76 9.40 19.62
CA PHE A 52 -10.31 8.07 19.37
C PHE A 52 -9.48 6.96 20.01
N LEU A 53 -8.15 7.10 20.01
CA LEU A 53 -7.26 6.12 20.63
C LEU A 53 -7.49 6.01 22.14
N ALA A 54 -7.70 7.14 22.82
CA ALA A 54 -8.02 7.18 24.25
C ALA A 54 -9.35 6.49 24.61
N LYS A 55 -10.31 6.45 23.66
CA LYS A 55 -11.63 5.83 23.86
C LYS A 55 -11.63 4.32 23.60
N LEU A 56 -10.61 3.79 22.93
CA LEU A 56 -10.59 2.39 22.51
C LEU A 56 -9.93 1.49 23.55
N PRO A 57 -10.54 0.35 23.91
CA PRO A 57 -9.93 -0.59 24.83
C PRO A 57 -8.69 -1.22 24.19
N LYS A 58 -7.57 -1.22 24.91
CA LYS A 58 -6.38 -1.96 24.50
C LYS A 58 -6.62 -3.46 24.71
N PRO A 59 -6.32 -4.33 23.73
CA PRO A 59 -6.49 -5.75 23.89
C PRO A 59 -5.52 -6.27 24.96
N LYS A 60 -5.97 -7.20 25.79
CA LYS A 60 -5.17 -7.77 26.87
C LYS A 60 -4.64 -9.14 26.47
N ILE A 61 -3.32 -9.28 26.47
CA ILE A 61 -2.66 -10.55 26.20
C ILE A 61 -3.05 -11.56 27.30
N GLY A 62 -3.40 -12.78 26.90
CA GLY A 62 -3.81 -13.87 27.78
C GLY A 62 -5.32 -13.99 28.03
N GLU A 63 -6.11 -12.96 27.73
CA GLU A 63 -7.58 -13.02 27.87
C GLU A 63 -8.22 -13.86 26.75
N LYS A 64 -9.42 -14.37 27.02
CA LYS A 64 -10.21 -15.12 26.04
C LYS A 64 -10.83 -14.17 25.02
N TYR A 65 -10.58 -14.42 23.74
CA TYR A 65 -11.18 -13.70 22.63
C TYR A 65 -11.85 -14.67 21.66
N ARG A 66 -12.84 -14.14 20.94
CA ARG A 66 -13.53 -14.81 19.84
C ARG A 66 -13.19 -14.08 18.55
N LEU A 67 -12.45 -14.74 17.65
CA LEU A 67 -12.17 -14.20 16.32
C LEU A 67 -13.24 -14.64 15.33
N TYR A 68 -13.82 -13.67 14.63
CA TYR A 68 -14.68 -13.93 13.48
C TYR A 68 -13.85 -13.78 12.21
N LEU A 69 -13.71 -14.86 11.46
CA LEU A 69 -12.96 -14.89 10.20
C LEU A 69 -13.87 -14.56 9.01
N ARG A 70 -13.26 -14.12 7.89
CA ARG A 70 -13.99 -13.72 6.66
C ARG A 70 -14.74 -14.88 6.00
N ASP A 71 -14.27 -16.10 6.19
CA ASP A 71 -14.93 -17.34 5.73
C ASP A 71 -16.13 -17.75 6.58
N ARG A 72 -16.57 -16.87 7.52
CA ARG A 72 -17.66 -17.08 8.48
C ARG A 72 -17.35 -18.11 9.57
N THR A 73 -16.12 -18.60 9.65
CA THR A 73 -15.70 -19.43 10.78
C THR A 73 -15.42 -18.57 12.02
N THR A 74 -15.54 -19.20 13.19
CA THR A 74 -15.29 -18.55 14.47
C THR A 74 -14.23 -19.34 15.22
N VAL A 75 -13.24 -18.63 15.78
CA VAL A 75 -12.15 -19.23 16.56
C VAL A 75 -12.20 -18.67 17.97
N ASP A 76 -12.36 -19.55 18.95
CA ASP A 76 -12.30 -19.21 20.38
C ASP A 76 -10.94 -19.62 20.96
N GLY A 77 -10.29 -18.73 21.70
CA GLY A 77 -8.99 -19.01 22.30
C GLY A 77 -8.49 -17.86 23.16
N ARG A 78 -7.24 -17.94 23.64
CA ARG A 78 -6.60 -16.86 24.38
C ARG A 78 -5.67 -16.05 23.47
N LEU A 79 -5.69 -14.73 23.58
CA LEU A 79 -4.82 -13.87 22.79
C LEU A 79 -3.36 -14.05 23.23
N ALA A 80 -2.49 -14.56 22.36
CA ALA A 80 -1.08 -14.77 22.68
C ALA A 80 -0.23 -13.55 22.31
N ALA A 81 -0.45 -12.99 21.12
CA ALA A 81 0.25 -11.79 20.66
C ALA A 81 -0.58 -11.04 19.60
N VAL A 82 -0.36 -9.74 19.49
CA VAL A 82 -0.91 -8.89 18.43
C VAL A 82 0.26 -8.20 17.75
N SER A 83 0.35 -8.32 16.43
CA SER A 83 1.37 -7.67 15.59
C SER A 83 0.68 -6.98 14.41
N PRO A 84 1.28 -5.93 13.79
CA PRO A 84 0.60 -5.11 12.77
C PRO A 84 -0.11 -5.88 11.64
N GLY A 85 0.43 -7.03 11.22
CA GLY A 85 -0.16 -7.89 10.18
C GLY A 85 -0.84 -9.19 10.65
N LYS A 86 -0.77 -9.54 11.94
CA LYS A 86 -1.28 -10.83 12.44
C LYS A 86 -1.73 -10.82 13.91
N VAL A 87 -2.61 -11.76 14.24
CA VAL A 87 -3.04 -12.07 15.61
C VAL A 87 -2.65 -13.51 15.90
N GLU A 88 -1.94 -13.72 17.00
CA GLU A 88 -1.61 -15.06 17.49
C GLU A 88 -2.55 -15.43 18.62
N MET A 89 -3.15 -16.62 18.51
CA MET A 89 -4.07 -17.16 19.50
C MET A 89 -3.56 -18.50 20.03
N MET A 90 -3.63 -18.66 21.34
CA MET A 90 -3.43 -19.92 22.03
C MET A 90 -4.77 -20.67 22.07
N LEU A 91 -4.82 -21.78 21.36
CA LEU A 91 -5.94 -22.73 21.30
C LEU A 91 -5.62 -23.96 22.18
N GLU A 92 -6.55 -24.90 22.27
CA GLU A 92 -6.37 -26.14 23.04
C GLU A 92 -5.17 -26.98 22.55
N TYR A 93 -4.90 -26.98 21.25
CA TYR A 93 -3.86 -27.80 20.62
C TYR A 93 -2.57 -27.04 20.27
N GLY A 94 -2.44 -25.77 20.69
CA GLY A 94 -1.25 -24.95 20.44
C GLY A 94 -1.56 -23.53 19.96
N THR A 95 -0.54 -22.82 19.52
CA THR A 95 -0.64 -21.43 19.07
C THR A 95 -0.83 -21.35 17.55
N MET A 96 -1.87 -20.65 17.10
CA MET A 96 -2.14 -20.38 15.69
C MET A 96 -2.07 -18.89 15.37
N ALA A 97 -1.54 -18.55 14.19
CA ALA A 97 -1.39 -17.18 13.71
C ALA A 97 -2.37 -16.86 12.57
N TYR A 98 -3.30 -15.94 12.83
CA TYR A 98 -4.30 -15.46 11.89
C TYR A 98 -3.84 -14.15 11.27
N ALA A 99 -3.87 -14.03 9.95
CA ALA A 99 -3.57 -12.75 9.30
C ALA A 99 -4.74 -11.78 9.45
N VAL A 100 -4.46 -10.48 9.55
CA VAL A 100 -5.49 -9.45 9.72
C VAL A 100 -6.54 -9.49 8.61
N ASN A 101 -6.13 -9.80 7.37
CA ASN A 101 -7.05 -9.92 6.22
C ASN A 101 -7.98 -11.14 6.28
N GLN A 102 -7.65 -12.17 7.08
CA GLN A 102 -8.52 -13.31 7.33
C GLN A 102 -9.58 -13.00 8.39
N ILE A 103 -9.38 -11.95 9.18
CA ILE A 103 -10.25 -11.55 10.28
C ILE A 103 -11.25 -10.51 9.77
N THR A 104 -12.49 -10.56 10.27
CA THR A 104 -13.52 -9.58 9.96
C THR A 104 -13.14 -8.18 10.45
N ARG A 105 -13.53 -7.13 9.71
CA ARG A 105 -13.23 -5.73 10.06
C ARG A 105 -13.65 -5.37 11.49
N LYS A 106 -14.83 -5.85 11.93
CA LYS A 106 -15.33 -5.62 13.29
C LYS A 106 -14.37 -6.13 14.37
N THR A 107 -13.84 -7.33 14.18
CA THR A 107 -12.90 -7.95 15.13
C THR A 107 -11.52 -7.28 15.04
N VAL A 108 -11.06 -6.92 13.83
CA VAL A 108 -9.82 -6.15 13.64
C VAL A 108 -9.90 -4.82 14.40
N SER A 109 -11.02 -4.09 14.33
CA SER A 109 -11.16 -2.83 15.06
C SER A 109 -11.11 -2.99 16.59
N GLN A 110 -11.46 -4.17 17.12
CA GLN A 110 -11.35 -4.46 18.56
C GLN A 110 -9.93 -4.80 19.00
N LEU A 111 -9.15 -5.45 18.13
CA LEU A 111 -7.80 -5.92 18.45
C LEU A 111 -6.69 -4.93 18.05
N PHE A 112 -7.00 -3.98 17.16
CA PHE A 112 -6.04 -3.01 16.64
C PHE A 112 -6.53 -1.58 16.89
N PRO A 113 -6.46 -1.09 18.15
CA PRO A 113 -7.02 0.20 18.54
C PRO A 113 -6.40 1.36 17.76
N GLU A 114 -5.10 1.32 17.45
CA GLU A 114 -4.44 2.33 16.63
C GLU A 114 -5.01 2.39 15.21
N ARG A 115 -5.21 1.23 14.58
CA ARG A 115 -5.77 1.16 13.23
C ARG A 115 -7.23 1.62 13.20
N ALA A 116 -7.99 1.23 14.23
CA ALA A 116 -9.37 1.68 14.41
C ALA A 116 -9.46 3.19 14.66
N ALA A 117 -8.60 3.74 15.51
CA ALA A 117 -8.54 5.18 15.79
C ALA A 117 -8.19 5.98 14.53
N LYS A 118 -7.20 5.54 13.74
CA LYS A 118 -6.85 6.18 12.45
C LYS A 118 -8.04 6.18 11.50
N TRP A 119 -8.74 5.05 11.36
CA TRP A 119 -9.90 4.95 10.48
C TRP A 119 -11.05 5.87 10.95
N MET A 120 -11.31 5.94 12.24
CA MET A 120 -12.32 6.84 12.81
C MET A 120 -11.95 8.31 12.63
N ALA A 121 -10.68 8.67 12.83
CA ALA A 121 -10.17 10.02 12.58
C ALA A 121 -10.31 10.41 11.10
N LEU A 122 -9.92 9.54 10.16
CA LEU A 122 -10.10 9.78 8.72
C LEU A 122 -11.57 9.92 8.33
N LYS A 123 -12.46 9.09 8.90
CA LYS A 123 -13.90 9.14 8.63
C LYS A 123 -14.50 10.46 9.11
N GLU A 124 -14.11 10.91 10.29
CA GLU A 124 -14.60 12.16 10.88
C GLU A 124 -14.05 13.38 10.14
N LEU A 125 -12.76 13.38 9.79
CA LEU A 125 -12.14 14.44 8.99
C LEU A 125 -12.81 14.55 7.61
N ARG A 126 -13.07 13.40 6.96
CA ARG A 126 -13.85 13.37 5.71
C ARG A 126 -15.24 13.96 5.92
N ARG A 127 -15.94 13.61 7.00
CA ARG A 127 -17.28 14.15 7.29
C ARG A 127 -17.29 15.67 7.46
N ARG A 128 -16.22 16.25 8.03
CA ARG A 128 -16.08 17.70 8.24
C ARG A 128 -15.75 18.46 6.95
N HIS A 129 -14.91 17.87 6.10
CA HIS A 129 -14.45 18.51 4.86
C HIS A 129 -15.24 18.13 3.62
N GLN A 130 -16.09 17.11 3.69
CA GLN A 130 -16.99 16.79 2.59
C GLN A 130 -18.01 17.95 2.49
N PRO A 131 -18.04 18.68 1.37
CA PRO A 131 -19.06 19.71 1.18
C PRO A 131 -20.40 19.04 1.37
N GLN A 132 -21.25 19.61 2.23
CA GLN A 132 -22.63 19.17 2.33
C GLN A 132 -23.28 19.37 0.96
N THR A 133 -23.21 18.35 0.11
CA THR A 133 -24.15 18.18 -0.96
C THR A 133 -25.48 18.00 -0.25
N GLN A 134 -26.20 19.12 -0.12
CA GLN A 134 -27.59 19.09 0.24
C GLN A 134 -28.23 18.02 -0.64
N PRO A 135 -28.98 17.07 -0.07
CA PRO A 135 -29.71 16.12 -0.89
C PRO A 135 -30.59 16.96 -1.79
N VAL A 136 -30.27 16.99 -3.09
CA VAL A 136 -31.13 17.56 -4.09
C VAL A 136 -32.38 16.72 -4.00
N GLU A 137 -33.43 17.27 -3.37
CA GLU A 137 -34.76 16.72 -3.45
C GLU A 137 -35.02 16.53 -4.94
N HIS A 138 -34.98 15.28 -5.39
CA HIS A 138 -35.43 14.91 -6.70
C HIS A 138 -36.93 15.20 -6.73
N ALA A 139 -37.26 16.43 -7.12
CA ALA A 139 -38.57 16.81 -7.54
C ALA A 139 -38.96 15.82 -8.64
N VAL A 140 -39.89 14.94 -8.29
CA VAL A 140 -40.53 13.98 -9.20
C VAL A 140 -41.24 14.80 -10.29
N ALA A 141 -40.53 15.07 -11.37
CA ALA A 141 -41.09 15.64 -12.58
C ALA A 141 -41.93 14.55 -13.26
N LYS A 142 -43.24 14.79 -13.33
CA LYS A 142 -44.20 13.98 -14.10
C LYS A 142 -43.76 13.88 -15.57
N PRO A 143 -44.02 12.74 -16.24
CA PRO A 143 -43.73 12.57 -17.66
C PRO A 143 -44.74 13.38 -18.49
N GLY A 144 -44.24 14.41 -19.18
CA GLY A 144 -45.03 15.28 -20.04
C GLY A 144 -44.39 15.42 -21.43
N THR A 145 -44.90 14.61 -22.35
CA THR A 145 -45.17 14.93 -23.76
C THR A 145 -44.05 15.56 -24.62
N ARG A 146 -43.48 14.71 -25.46
CA ARG A 146 -42.69 15.02 -26.67
C ARG A 146 -43.50 15.87 -27.66
N PRO A 147 -42.87 16.86 -28.32
CA PRO A 147 -43.15 17.08 -29.73
C PRO A 147 -41.87 17.05 -30.58
N ALA A 148 -42.03 16.50 -31.77
CA ALA A 148 -41.02 16.40 -32.81
C ALA A 148 -40.74 17.78 -33.45
N GLY A 149 -39.47 18.05 -33.74
CA GLY A 149 -39.02 19.27 -34.42
C GLY A 149 -37.55 19.19 -34.85
N SER A 150 -37.36 18.65 -36.04
CA SER A 150 -36.26 18.77 -37.03
C SER A 150 -35.17 19.85 -36.87
N GLY A 151 -33.90 19.43 -37.04
CA GLY A 151 -32.79 20.24 -37.61
C GLY A 151 -31.42 20.06 -36.94
N PRO A 152 -30.33 19.68 -37.67
CA PRO A 152 -29.05 19.28 -37.08
C PRO A 152 -28.06 20.44 -36.87
N PRO A 153 -27.10 20.28 -35.95
CA PRO A 153 -25.71 20.58 -36.31
C PRO A 153 -24.76 19.45 -35.90
N GLN A 154 -23.83 19.15 -36.81
CA GLN A 154 -22.73 18.20 -36.63
C GLN A 154 -21.99 18.46 -35.32
N SER A 155 -21.84 17.41 -34.51
CA SER A 155 -20.90 17.36 -33.39
C SER A 155 -19.66 16.55 -33.79
N PRO A 156 -18.48 16.85 -33.22
CA PRO A 156 -17.19 16.23 -33.57
C PRO A 156 -17.15 14.74 -33.17
N PRO A 157 -16.13 13.97 -33.59
CA PRO A 157 -16.15 12.51 -33.54
C PRO A 157 -16.33 12.00 -32.11
N GLU A 158 -17.23 11.03 -31.97
CA GLU A 158 -17.46 10.23 -30.76
C GLU A 158 -16.11 9.67 -30.26
N GLU A 159 -15.59 10.27 -29.20
CA GLU A 159 -14.75 9.51 -28.27
C GLU A 159 -15.66 8.43 -27.69
N ASP A 160 -15.24 7.16 -27.78
CA ASP A 160 -15.91 6.01 -27.15
C ASP A 160 -16.19 6.33 -25.67
N GLU A 161 -17.37 6.88 -25.39
CA GLU A 161 -17.95 6.94 -24.06
C GLU A 161 -18.28 5.50 -23.69
N LEU A 162 -17.28 4.84 -23.09
CA LEU A 162 -17.46 3.61 -22.33
C LEU A 162 -18.58 3.88 -21.33
N THR A 163 -19.77 3.42 -21.69
CA THR A 163 -20.99 3.48 -20.90
C THR A 163 -20.75 2.62 -19.67
N TYR A 164 -20.29 3.27 -18.60
CA TYR A 164 -19.96 2.63 -17.35
C TYR A 164 -21.25 2.38 -16.58
N ASP A 165 -21.55 1.11 -16.30
CA ASP A 165 -22.56 0.73 -15.33
C ASP A 165 -21.93 0.83 -13.92
N PRO A 166 -22.33 1.81 -13.08
CA PRO A 166 -21.77 2.02 -11.75
C PRO A 166 -22.07 0.88 -10.76
N THR A 167 -22.79 -0.15 -11.20
CA THR A 167 -23.23 -1.27 -10.36
C THR A 167 -22.32 -2.49 -10.44
N GLU A 168 -21.36 -2.56 -11.37
CA GLU A 168 -20.49 -3.73 -11.48
C GLU A 168 -19.37 -3.72 -10.42
N PRO A 169 -19.20 -4.81 -9.66
CA PRO A 169 -18.12 -4.91 -8.68
C PRO A 169 -16.76 -4.90 -9.38
N LEU A 170 -15.82 -4.12 -8.85
CA LEU A 170 -14.46 -4.01 -9.37
C LEU A 170 -13.82 -5.40 -9.47
N LYS A 171 -13.36 -5.77 -10.66
CA LYS A 171 -12.65 -7.04 -10.90
C LYS A 171 -11.31 -6.76 -11.56
N TYR A 172 -10.25 -7.21 -10.91
CA TYR A 172 -8.91 -7.06 -11.46
C TYR A 172 -8.68 -7.98 -12.66
N ASP A 173 -8.14 -7.41 -13.72
CA ASP A 173 -7.69 -8.14 -14.90
C ASP A 173 -6.16 -8.00 -14.98
N PRO A 174 -5.39 -9.07 -14.68
CA PRO A 174 -3.94 -9.02 -14.65
C PRO A 174 -3.29 -9.05 -16.03
N THR A 175 -4.09 -9.12 -17.12
CA THR A 175 -3.56 -9.16 -18.49
C THR A 175 -2.81 -7.85 -18.80
N PRO A 176 -1.55 -7.87 -19.25
CA PRO A 176 -0.85 -6.63 -19.59
C PRO A 176 -1.61 -5.83 -20.65
N ALA A 177 -1.78 -4.53 -20.42
CA ALA A 177 -2.37 -3.60 -21.36
C ALA A 177 -1.60 -2.28 -21.38
N PRO A 178 -1.65 -1.51 -22.47
CA PRO A 178 -1.09 -0.16 -22.51
C PRO A 178 -1.70 0.71 -21.42
N THR A 179 -0.87 1.50 -20.75
CA THR A 179 -1.34 2.48 -19.77
C THR A 179 -2.11 3.59 -20.50
N PRO A 180 -3.35 3.93 -20.09
CA PRO A 180 -4.08 5.06 -20.65
C PRO A 180 -3.28 6.37 -20.56
N GLU A 181 -3.39 7.24 -21.57
CA GLU A 181 -2.58 8.47 -21.68
C GLU A 181 -2.69 9.36 -20.43
N ARG A 182 -3.90 9.52 -19.88
CA ARG A 182 -4.14 10.26 -18.63
C ARG A 182 -3.38 9.73 -17.41
N LEU A 183 -3.05 8.44 -17.37
CA LEU A 183 -2.29 7.82 -16.28
C LEU A 183 -0.79 7.75 -16.56
N ALA A 184 -0.35 8.02 -17.80
CA ALA A 184 1.04 7.82 -18.22
C ALA A 184 2.01 8.69 -17.41
N ALA A 185 1.68 9.95 -17.15
CA ALA A 185 2.50 10.85 -16.34
C ALA A 185 2.66 10.32 -14.89
N VAL A 186 1.55 9.91 -14.27
CA VAL A 186 1.53 9.39 -12.89
C VAL A 186 2.32 8.09 -12.77
N VAL A 187 2.16 7.18 -13.73
CA VAL A 187 2.93 5.92 -13.78
C VAL A 187 4.43 6.19 -14.01
N LYS A 188 4.78 7.18 -14.83
CA LYS A 188 6.18 7.59 -15.06
C LYS A 188 6.81 8.11 -13.76
N GLU A 189 6.13 8.98 -13.02
CA GLU A 189 6.59 9.46 -11.72
C GLU A 189 6.73 8.31 -10.72
N PHE A 190 5.75 7.40 -10.68
CA PHE A 190 5.80 6.21 -9.84
C PHE A 190 7.02 5.34 -10.17
N GLY A 191 7.30 5.11 -11.45
CA GLY A 191 8.49 4.38 -11.90
C GLY A 191 9.81 5.06 -11.52
N GLY A 192 9.86 6.40 -11.59
CA GLY A 192 11.00 7.18 -11.12
C GLY A 192 11.25 7.01 -9.63
N TRP A 193 10.19 7.14 -8.82
CA TRP A 193 10.26 6.90 -7.38
C TRP A 193 10.65 5.45 -7.04
N MET A 194 10.11 4.46 -7.74
CA MET A 194 10.49 3.04 -7.59
C MET A 194 11.99 2.82 -7.83
N THR A 195 12.55 3.47 -8.85
CA THR A 195 13.99 3.40 -9.14
C THR A 195 14.82 3.94 -7.98
N TYR A 196 14.36 5.01 -7.33
CA TYR A 196 14.98 5.52 -6.10
C TYR A 196 14.85 4.53 -4.93
N GLN A 197 13.67 3.94 -4.73
CA GLN A 197 13.47 2.94 -3.68
C GLN A 197 14.34 1.70 -3.88
N HIS A 198 14.52 1.23 -5.12
CA HIS A 198 15.39 0.10 -5.45
C HIS A 198 16.83 0.29 -4.93
N ARG A 199 17.35 1.52 -5.00
CA ARG A 199 18.69 1.86 -4.49
C ARG A 199 18.75 1.79 -2.96
N ARG A 200 17.69 2.24 -2.29
CA ARG A 200 17.63 2.24 -0.81
C ARG A 200 17.48 0.84 -0.23
N VAL A 201 16.69 -0.02 -0.86
CA VAL A 201 16.46 -1.39 -0.38
C VAL A 201 17.51 -2.39 -0.87
N GLY A 202 18.49 -1.95 -1.67
CA GLY A 202 19.56 -2.80 -2.19
C GLY A 202 19.10 -3.83 -3.23
N GLY A 203 17.98 -3.60 -3.92
CA GLY A 203 17.43 -4.56 -4.87
C GLY A 203 16.21 -4.06 -5.64
N LYS A 204 15.87 -4.76 -6.74
CA LYS A 204 14.66 -4.48 -7.53
C LYS A 204 13.44 -5.07 -6.83
N ILE A 205 12.40 -4.27 -6.65
CA ILE A 205 11.11 -4.66 -6.08
C ILE A 205 10.19 -5.15 -7.20
N ALA A 206 10.10 -4.40 -8.30
CA ALA A 206 9.28 -4.72 -9.47
C ALA A 206 10.07 -4.61 -10.77
N ASP A 207 9.79 -5.51 -11.71
CA ASP A 207 10.40 -5.55 -13.03
C ASP A 207 9.58 -4.75 -14.05
N LYS A 208 8.25 -4.71 -13.89
CA LYS A 208 7.34 -3.97 -14.76
C LYS A 208 6.25 -3.28 -13.96
N VAL A 209 5.83 -2.12 -14.43
CA VAL A 209 4.74 -1.33 -13.87
C VAL A 209 3.88 -0.81 -15.01
N TYR A 210 2.56 -0.96 -14.88
CA TYR A 210 1.57 -0.37 -15.79
C TYR A 210 0.28 -0.08 -15.00
N ALA A 211 -0.61 0.74 -15.54
CA ALA A 211 -1.88 1.03 -14.88
C ALA A 211 -3.05 0.88 -15.85
N LYS A 212 -4.21 0.51 -15.31
CA LYS A 212 -5.47 0.47 -16.05
C LYS A 212 -6.50 1.36 -15.37
N GLN A 213 -7.42 1.89 -16.15
CA GLN A 213 -8.64 2.46 -15.63
C GLN A 213 -9.77 1.46 -15.73
N GLN A 214 -10.47 1.25 -14.62
CA GLN A 214 -11.65 0.39 -14.52
C GLN A 214 -12.77 1.20 -13.86
N GLY A 215 -13.63 1.82 -14.68
CA GLY A 215 -14.61 2.79 -14.20
C GLY A 215 -13.94 4.02 -13.56
N SER A 216 -14.32 4.33 -12.32
CA SER A 216 -13.70 5.39 -11.52
C SER A 216 -12.37 4.96 -10.87
N ALA A 217 -12.03 3.67 -10.91
CA ALA A 217 -10.82 3.15 -10.27
C ALA A 217 -9.60 3.24 -11.18
N CYS A 218 -8.48 3.70 -10.63
CA CYS A 218 -7.16 3.65 -11.25
C CYS A 218 -6.36 2.54 -10.58
N VAL A 219 -6.12 1.46 -11.31
CA VAL A 219 -5.49 0.24 -10.80
C VAL A 219 -4.06 0.15 -11.30
N LEU A 220 -3.09 0.23 -10.39
CA LEU A 220 -1.68 0.03 -10.68
C LEU A 220 -1.32 -1.45 -10.60
N TYR A 221 -0.70 -2.00 -11.64
CA TYR A 221 -0.22 -3.37 -11.69
C TYR A 221 1.31 -3.38 -11.62
N LEU A 222 1.86 -4.09 -10.63
CA LEU A 222 3.30 -4.28 -10.46
C LEU A 222 3.66 -5.74 -10.66
N VAL A 223 4.49 -6.04 -11.65
CA VAL A 223 5.10 -7.36 -11.82
C VAL A 223 6.32 -7.41 -10.91
N LEU A 224 6.20 -8.13 -9.80
CA LEU A 224 7.20 -8.24 -8.76
C LEU A 224 8.41 -9.05 -9.22
N ASN A 225 9.59 -8.60 -8.77
CA ASN A 225 10.80 -9.38 -8.95
C ASN A 225 10.74 -10.67 -8.10
N PRO A 226 11.24 -11.82 -8.58
CA PRO A 226 11.24 -13.07 -7.81
C PRO A 226 11.93 -12.97 -6.44
N LEU A 227 12.88 -12.06 -6.27
CA LEU A 227 13.55 -11.83 -4.98
C LEU A 227 12.60 -11.24 -3.93
N PHE A 228 11.63 -10.42 -4.35
CA PHE A 228 10.62 -9.88 -3.44
C PHE A 228 9.88 -11.03 -2.74
N SER A 229 9.51 -12.07 -3.48
CA SER A 229 8.79 -13.25 -2.94
C SER A 229 9.57 -14.05 -1.89
N LYS A 230 10.90 -13.87 -1.82
CA LYS A 230 11.77 -14.51 -0.82
C LYS A 230 11.92 -13.71 0.47
N GLN A 231 11.49 -12.44 0.47
CA GLN A 231 11.54 -11.59 1.65
C GLN A 231 10.53 -12.06 2.70
N ASP A 232 10.79 -11.70 3.95
CA ASP A 232 9.88 -11.97 5.05
C ASP A 232 8.52 -11.31 4.80
N TYR A 233 7.47 -11.93 5.33
CA TYR A 233 6.10 -11.48 5.12
C TYR A 233 5.88 -10.03 5.58
N GLU A 234 6.46 -9.65 6.71
CA GLU A 234 6.26 -8.34 7.32
C GLU A 234 6.84 -7.24 6.43
N LEU A 235 8.07 -7.41 5.95
CA LEU A 235 8.71 -6.50 5.01
C LEU A 235 7.91 -6.38 3.71
N ARG A 236 7.46 -7.51 3.14
CA ARG A 236 6.63 -7.48 1.91
C ARG A 236 5.33 -6.73 2.13
N PHE A 237 4.69 -6.92 3.29
CA PHE A 237 3.44 -6.24 3.63
C PHE A 237 3.67 -4.73 3.79
N GLN A 238 4.70 -4.32 4.54
CA GLN A 238 5.04 -2.92 4.73
C GLN A 238 5.40 -2.22 3.41
N LEU A 239 6.16 -2.90 2.55
CA LEU A 239 6.45 -2.41 1.20
C LEU A 239 5.15 -2.26 0.39
N ALA A 240 4.29 -3.26 0.35
CA ALA A 240 3.01 -3.19 -0.36
C ALA A 240 2.13 -2.02 0.14
N GLU A 241 2.05 -1.81 1.45
CA GLU A 241 1.31 -0.69 2.04
C GLU A 241 1.92 0.66 1.64
N GLY A 242 3.24 0.79 1.67
CA GLY A 242 3.95 2.00 1.23
C GLY A 242 3.75 2.29 -0.26
N LEU A 243 3.83 1.26 -1.11
CA LEU A 243 3.59 1.36 -2.55
C LEU A 243 2.16 1.83 -2.85
N GLN A 244 1.16 1.26 -2.17
CA GLN A 244 -0.24 1.63 -2.35
C GLN A 244 -0.49 3.09 -1.94
N LYS A 245 0.02 3.52 -0.78
CA LYS A 245 -0.13 4.89 -0.30
C LYS A 245 0.50 5.88 -1.28
N PHE A 246 1.72 5.59 -1.73
CA PHE A 246 2.41 6.45 -2.68
C PHE A 246 1.65 6.56 -4.01
N TRP A 247 1.13 5.44 -4.52
CA TRP A 247 0.27 5.45 -5.71
C TRP A 247 -0.97 6.32 -5.51
N ALA A 248 -1.69 6.12 -4.40
CA ALA A 248 -2.91 6.86 -4.10
C ALA A 248 -2.70 8.37 -4.01
N PHE A 249 -1.64 8.82 -3.33
CA PHE A 249 -1.29 10.24 -3.26
C PHE A 249 -0.91 10.82 -4.61
N ARG A 250 -0.22 10.06 -5.47
CA ARG A 250 0.13 10.51 -6.82
C ARG A 250 -1.09 10.64 -7.70
N CYS A 251 -2.04 9.71 -7.60
CA CYS A 251 -3.30 9.79 -8.32
C CYS A 251 -4.12 11.02 -7.91
N GLU A 252 -4.24 11.26 -6.61
CA GLU A 252 -4.97 12.40 -6.08
C GLU A 252 -4.31 13.73 -6.44
N GLY A 253 -2.99 13.84 -6.25
CA GLY A 253 -2.23 15.04 -6.59
C GLY A 253 -2.24 15.39 -8.08
N ALA A 254 -2.32 14.39 -8.96
CA ALA A 254 -2.47 14.57 -10.40
C ALA A 254 -3.93 14.77 -10.84
N GLY A 255 -4.90 14.68 -9.94
CA GLY A 255 -6.33 14.81 -10.24
C GLY A 255 -6.90 13.69 -11.12
N VAL A 256 -6.22 12.54 -11.24
CA VAL A 256 -6.67 11.43 -12.11
C VAL A 256 -7.73 10.56 -11.42
N CYS A 257 -7.62 10.35 -10.11
CA CYS A 257 -8.67 9.79 -9.26
C CYS A 257 -8.41 10.09 -7.78
N GLY A 258 -9.44 9.98 -6.95
CA GLY A 258 -9.30 10.12 -5.50
C GLY A 258 -8.70 8.87 -4.84
N VAL A 259 -8.16 9.04 -3.62
CA VAL A 259 -7.55 7.96 -2.82
C VAL A 259 -8.40 6.68 -2.71
N PRO A 260 -9.74 6.74 -2.49
CA PRO A 260 -10.57 5.54 -2.40
C PRO A 260 -10.62 4.73 -3.70
N SER A 261 -10.28 5.35 -4.83
CA SER A 261 -10.33 4.76 -6.17
C SER A 261 -8.94 4.39 -6.70
N ALA A 262 -7.87 4.59 -5.92
CA ALA A 262 -6.50 4.29 -6.31
C ALA A 262 -6.05 2.91 -5.79
N HIS A 263 -6.32 1.88 -6.58
CA HIS A 263 -6.02 0.49 -6.24
C HIS A 263 -4.63 0.08 -6.74
N MET A 264 -4.06 -0.92 -6.08
CA MET A 264 -2.81 -1.55 -6.50
C MET A 264 -2.98 -3.07 -6.58
N VAL A 265 -2.34 -3.71 -7.55
CA VAL A 265 -2.32 -5.16 -7.75
C VAL A 265 -0.87 -5.60 -7.91
N LEU A 266 -0.47 -6.57 -7.11
CA LEU A 266 0.86 -7.18 -7.15
C LEU A 266 0.78 -8.50 -7.91
N LEU A 267 1.60 -8.64 -8.95
CA LEU A 267 1.67 -9.81 -9.81
C LEU A 267 3.00 -10.53 -9.60
N ASP A 268 3.01 -11.85 -9.62
CA ASP A 268 4.24 -12.62 -9.76
C ASP A 268 4.77 -12.60 -11.21
N ALA A 269 5.94 -13.21 -11.44
CA ALA A 269 6.53 -13.32 -12.76
C ALA A 269 5.66 -14.08 -13.79
N SER A 270 4.70 -14.87 -13.34
CA SER A 270 3.73 -15.59 -14.20
C SER A 270 2.44 -14.79 -14.45
N GLY A 271 2.32 -13.58 -13.88
CA GLY A 271 1.12 -12.75 -14.00
C GLY A 271 0.00 -13.12 -13.02
N ARG A 272 0.26 -13.97 -12.02
CA ARG A 272 -0.74 -14.29 -10.99
C ARG A 272 -0.79 -13.20 -9.92
N ILE A 273 -1.98 -12.87 -9.45
CA ILE A 273 -2.16 -11.91 -8.35
C ILE A 273 -1.66 -12.53 -7.04
N VAL A 274 -0.68 -11.89 -6.42
CA VAL A 274 -0.04 -12.31 -5.17
C VAL A 274 -0.19 -11.29 -4.04
N GLY A 275 -0.90 -10.19 -4.29
CA GLY A 275 -1.20 -9.16 -3.32
C GLY A 275 -1.79 -7.91 -3.96
N GLY A 276 -1.95 -6.86 -3.17
CA GLY A 276 -2.51 -5.59 -3.59
C GLY A 276 -3.63 -5.12 -2.68
N SER A 277 -4.41 -4.16 -3.14
CA SER A 277 -5.62 -3.67 -2.51
C SER A 277 -6.77 -4.65 -2.69
N THR A 278 -7.71 -4.71 -1.74
CA THR A 278 -9.00 -5.37 -1.98
C THR A 278 -9.84 -4.60 -3.00
N THR A 279 -10.78 -5.30 -3.63
CA THR A 279 -11.72 -4.74 -4.61
C THR A 279 -12.74 -3.81 -3.97
N GLU A 280 -13.03 -3.99 -2.68
CA GLU A 280 -13.99 -3.17 -1.93
C GLU A 280 -13.35 -1.92 -1.30
N ASP A 281 -12.03 -1.93 -1.10
CA ASP A 281 -11.31 -0.88 -0.39
C ASP A 281 -9.85 -0.81 -0.83
N SER A 282 -9.50 0.29 -1.49
CA SER A 282 -8.16 0.55 -2.02
C SER A 282 -7.09 0.55 -0.93
N SER A 283 -7.44 0.90 0.32
CA SER A 283 -6.53 1.00 1.46
C SER A 283 -6.35 -0.32 2.22
N ASP A 284 -7.20 -1.32 1.98
CA ASP A 284 -7.07 -2.64 2.58
C ASP A 284 -6.09 -3.48 1.74
N VAL A 285 -4.80 -3.34 2.05
CA VAL A 285 -3.71 -4.04 1.35
C VAL A 285 -3.49 -5.43 1.94
N TRP A 286 -3.21 -6.40 1.08
CA TRP A 286 -2.87 -7.78 1.43
C TRP A 286 -1.71 -8.30 0.57
N VAL A 287 -1.01 -9.32 1.09
CA VAL A 287 0.04 -10.06 0.37
C VAL A 287 -0.09 -11.54 0.75
N ILE A 288 0.17 -12.46 -0.18
CA ILE A 288 0.18 -13.90 0.13
C ILE A 288 1.31 -14.27 1.10
N LYS A 289 1.04 -15.18 2.04
CA LYS A 289 2.06 -15.68 2.97
C LYS A 289 3.15 -16.48 2.24
N ASP A 290 2.77 -17.40 1.35
CA ASP A 290 3.69 -18.34 0.70
C ASP A 290 3.75 -18.16 -0.82
N ALA A 291 4.49 -17.16 -1.30
CA ALA A 291 4.70 -16.98 -2.74
C ALA A 291 5.51 -18.13 -3.39
N GLY A 292 6.24 -18.92 -2.59
CA GLY A 292 7.15 -19.96 -3.08
C GLY A 292 6.61 -21.39 -3.14
N ARG A 293 5.42 -21.72 -2.59
CA ARG A 293 4.99 -23.14 -2.43
C ARG A 293 4.03 -23.65 -3.51
N ALA A 294 3.53 -22.78 -4.39
CA ALA A 294 2.46 -23.12 -5.33
C ALA A 294 2.93 -23.70 -6.70
N VAL A 295 4.21 -24.06 -6.89
CA VAL A 295 4.73 -24.48 -8.21
C VAL A 295 5.20 -25.95 -8.28
N ALA A 296 5.27 -26.70 -7.17
CA ALA A 296 5.70 -28.09 -7.19
C ALA A 296 4.53 -29.10 -7.19
N LYS A 297 3.56 -28.97 -8.10
CA LYS A 297 2.65 -30.06 -8.48
C LYS A 297 2.22 -29.92 -9.95
N ARG A 298 3.11 -30.31 -10.87
CA ARG A 298 2.69 -30.91 -12.14
C ARG A 298 3.35 -32.30 -12.22
N LYS A 299 2.48 -33.29 -12.45
CA LYS A 299 2.80 -34.72 -12.59
C LYS A 299 3.76 -34.96 -13.75
#